data_AF-A0A968JLK9-F1
#
_entry.id   AF-A0A968JLK9-F1
#
_cell.length_a   1.000
_cell.length_b   1.000
_cell.length_c   1.000
_cell.angle_alpha   90.00
_cell.angle_beta   90.00
_cell.angle_gamma   90.00
#
_symmetry.space_group_name_H-M   'P 1'
#
loop_
_entity.id
_entity.type
_entity.pdbx_description
1 polymer ?
#
loop_
_entity_poly.entity_id
_entity_poly.type
_entity_poly.pdbx_seq_one_letter_code
_entity_poly.pdbx_strand_id
1 'polypeptide(L)'
;MKQIIKGNSFSDTKYPIRRAVMSFYLNKTLFCKPVSCLKISAKMQIISNPVLWSPEKPYLYRFSAELIDVLTNRVHDKYNTNIGFRWFTFDPVQGFYLNGNKTKIMGVSRHHDYPGLGNALTNDFIMNDIALIKEMGANFLRVAHYPQNKALLDACDKIGLFNND
;
A
#
# COMPACT_ATOMS: atom_id res chain seq x y z
N MET A 1 -30.69 -17.20 -12.96
CA MET A 1 -30.78 -15.73 -12.98
C MET A 1 -29.45 -15.17 -12.50
N LYS A 2 -28.64 -14.62 -13.40
CA LYS A 2 -27.35 -13.99 -13.06
C LYS A 2 -27.62 -12.57 -12.60
N GLN A 3 -27.30 -12.23 -11.35
CA GLN A 3 -27.10 -10.84 -10.95
C GLN A 3 -25.61 -10.63 -10.70
N ILE A 4 -24.96 -10.07 -11.72
CA ILE A 4 -23.62 -9.54 -11.64
C ILE A 4 -23.73 -8.25 -10.85
N ILE A 5 -23.55 -8.31 -9.53
CA ILE A 5 -23.35 -7.11 -8.73
C ILE A 5 -21.91 -6.69 -8.98
N LYS A 6 -21.70 -5.78 -9.93
CA LYS A 6 -20.47 -4.97 -9.99
C LYS A 6 -20.48 -4.04 -8.78
N GLY A 7 -20.07 -4.57 -7.63
CA GLY A 7 -19.82 -3.78 -6.44
C GLY A 7 -18.56 -2.94 -6.68
N ASN A 8 -18.72 -1.66 -6.98
CA ASN A 8 -17.64 -0.71 -6.73
C ASN A 8 -17.34 -0.80 -5.23
N SER A 9 -16.10 -1.14 -4.89
CA SER A 9 -15.69 -1.28 -3.49
C SER A 9 -15.88 0.06 -2.77
N PHE A 10 -16.38 0.02 -1.53
CA PHE A 10 -16.58 1.17 -0.64
C PHE A 10 -15.33 2.08 -0.51
N SER A 11 -14.14 1.54 -0.81
CA SER A 11 -12.87 2.26 -0.78
C SER A 11 -12.68 3.31 -1.88
N ASP A 12 -13.32 3.16 -3.04
CA ASP A 12 -13.00 3.97 -4.22
C ASP A 12 -13.76 5.32 -4.27
N THR A 13 -14.85 5.47 -3.49
CA THR A 13 -15.73 6.65 -3.55
C THR A 13 -15.40 7.72 -2.51
N LYS A 14 -14.98 7.35 -1.29
CA LYS A 14 -14.65 8.31 -0.20
C LYS A 14 -13.17 8.75 -0.21
N TYR A 15 -12.26 7.90 -0.71
CA TYR A 15 -10.81 8.19 -0.77
C TYR A 15 -10.26 7.87 -2.17
N PRO A 16 -10.47 8.75 -3.17
CA PRO A 16 -10.06 8.49 -4.54
C PRO A 16 -8.53 8.32 -4.62
N ILE A 17 -8.10 7.17 -5.13
CA ILE A 17 -6.68 6.89 -5.33
C ILE A 17 -6.16 7.82 -6.44
N ARG A 18 -5.37 8.83 -6.07
CA ARG A 18 -4.64 9.64 -7.05
C ARG A 18 -3.44 8.82 -7.55
N ARG A 19 -3.58 8.22 -8.73
CA ARG A 19 -2.59 7.30 -9.31
C ARG A 19 -1.65 8.03 -10.25
N ALA A 20 -0.36 8.07 -9.93
CA ALA A 20 0.68 8.16 -10.94
C ALA A 20 1.18 6.75 -11.23
N VAL A 21 1.16 6.35 -12.51
CA VAL A 21 1.74 5.08 -12.95
C VAL A 21 3.18 5.35 -13.34
N MET A 22 4.12 4.64 -12.70
CA MET A 22 5.50 4.65 -13.11
C MET A 22 5.83 3.31 -13.74
N SER A 23 6.02 3.31 -15.06
CA SER A 23 6.42 2.12 -15.81
C SER A 23 7.87 2.25 -16.24
N PHE A 24 8.64 1.19 -16.07
CA PHE A 24 10.00 1.10 -16.56
C PHE A 24 10.20 -0.20 -17.30
N TYR A 25 10.98 -0.14 -18.37
CA TYR A 25 11.29 -1.29 -19.20
C TYR A 25 12.76 -1.64 -19.02
N LEU A 26 13.04 -2.87 -18.59
CA LEU A 26 14.37 -3.43 -18.61
C LEU A 26 14.53 -4.27 -19.88
N ASN A 27 15.16 -3.71 -20.91
CA ASN A 27 15.51 -4.45 -22.12
C ASN A 27 16.74 -5.32 -21.88
N LYS A 28 16.54 -6.47 -21.22
CA LYS A 28 17.59 -7.47 -21.03
C LYS A 28 17.07 -8.84 -21.43
N THR A 29 17.74 -9.49 -22.38
CA THR A 29 17.46 -10.89 -22.71
C THR A 29 17.92 -11.77 -21.55
N LEU A 30 17.00 -12.57 -21.01
CA LEU A 30 17.26 -13.44 -19.87
C LEU A 30 17.32 -14.89 -20.35
N PHE A 31 18.46 -15.54 -20.13
CA PHE A 31 18.60 -16.98 -20.32
C PHE A 31 18.62 -17.65 -18.94
N CYS A 32 17.62 -18.49 -18.69
CA CYS A 32 17.49 -19.23 -17.43
C CYS A 32 17.48 -20.73 -17.75
N LYS A 33 18.29 -21.52 -17.04
CA LYS A 33 18.22 -22.99 -17.13
C LYS A 33 16.95 -23.47 -16.40
N PRO A 34 16.38 -24.62 -16.80
CA PRO A 34 15.28 -25.24 -16.04
C PRO A 34 15.64 -25.35 -14.56
N VAL A 35 14.69 -25.00 -13.68
CA VAL A 35 14.84 -25.11 -12.21
C VAL A 35 15.90 -24.16 -11.60
N SER A 36 16.39 -23.16 -12.35
CA SER A 36 17.31 -22.16 -11.79
C SER A 36 16.60 -20.84 -11.43
N CYS A 37 17.17 -20.12 -10.45
CA CYS A 37 16.69 -18.82 -10.00
C CYS A 37 17.61 -17.71 -10.55
N LEU A 38 17.05 -16.83 -11.38
CA LEU A 38 17.77 -15.68 -11.90
C LEU A 38 17.40 -14.43 -11.09
N LYS A 39 18.40 -13.81 -10.45
CA LYS A 39 18.23 -12.52 -9.77
C LYS A 39 18.48 -11.39 -10.77
N ILE A 40 17.54 -10.45 -10.82
CA ILE A 40 17.62 -9.27 -11.69
C ILE A 40 17.59 -8.04 -10.80
N SER A 41 18.50 -7.10 -11.06
CA SER A 41 18.48 -5.77 -10.47
C SER A 41 18.37 -4.72 -11.57
N ALA A 42 17.58 -3.69 -11.31
CA ALA A 42 17.43 -2.54 -12.19
C ALA A 42 17.56 -1.27 -11.35
N LYS A 43 18.15 -0.22 -11.92
CA LYS A 43 18.15 1.11 -11.33
C LYS A 43 16.93 1.86 -11.85
N MET A 44 16.14 2.42 -10.94
CA MET A 44 15.06 3.33 -11.31
C MET A 44 15.61 4.70 -11.68
N GLN A 45 14.90 5.41 -12.57
CA GLN A 45 15.17 6.81 -12.82
C GLN A 45 14.86 7.64 -11.57
N ILE A 46 15.59 8.74 -11.43
CA ILE A 46 15.36 9.70 -10.34
C ILE A 46 14.00 10.36 -10.57
N ILE A 47 13.15 10.31 -9.54
CA ILE A 47 11.90 11.06 -9.53
C ILE A 47 12.20 12.45 -9.00
N SER A 48 12.15 13.46 -9.87
CA SER A 48 12.24 14.85 -9.45
C SER A 48 10.96 15.28 -8.75
N ASN A 49 11.07 15.88 -7.56
CA ASN A 49 9.96 16.43 -6.77
C ASN A 49 8.79 15.44 -6.57
N PRO A 50 9.02 14.28 -5.93
CA PRO A 50 7.94 13.33 -5.66
C PRO A 50 6.88 13.95 -4.74
N VAL A 51 5.61 13.61 -5.00
CA VAL A 51 4.53 13.93 -4.07
C VAL A 51 4.69 13.04 -2.85
N LEU A 52 4.98 13.66 -1.71
CA LEU A 52 5.17 12.93 -0.47
C LEU A 52 3.85 12.40 0.07
N TRP A 53 3.91 11.19 0.62
CA TRP A 53 2.82 10.58 1.36
C TRP A 53 2.79 11.16 2.78
N SER A 54 1.59 11.51 3.24
CA SER A 54 1.29 11.81 4.65
C SER A 54 -0.12 11.31 5.00
N PRO A 55 -0.49 11.20 6.28
CA PRO A 55 -1.85 10.87 6.69
C PRO A 55 -2.93 11.79 6.09
N GLU A 56 -2.61 13.07 5.88
CA GLU A 56 -3.50 14.08 5.29
C GLU A 56 -3.47 14.04 3.76
N LYS A 57 -2.35 13.58 3.18
CA LYS A 57 -2.13 13.46 1.74
C LYS A 57 -1.54 12.08 1.40
N PRO A 58 -2.36 11.01 1.43
CA PRO A 58 -1.90 9.64 1.21
C PRO A 58 -1.65 9.33 -0.27
N TYR A 59 -0.71 10.05 -0.88
CA TYR A 59 -0.41 9.89 -2.30
C TYR A 59 0.42 8.62 -2.55
N LEU A 60 -0.04 7.79 -3.49
CA LEU A 60 0.59 6.52 -3.84
C LEU A 60 0.93 6.47 -5.32
N TYR A 61 2.16 6.05 -5.60
CA TYR A 61 2.64 5.70 -6.94
C TYR A 61 2.38 4.22 -7.18
N ARG A 62 1.97 3.86 -8.40
CA ARG A 62 1.90 2.45 -8.80
C ARG A 62 3.20 2.06 -9.49
N PHE A 63 3.91 1.13 -8.89
CA PHE A 63 5.03 0.42 -9.51
C PHE A 63 4.49 -0.81 -10.24
N SER A 64 4.87 -0.97 -11.50
CA SER A 64 4.54 -2.13 -12.32
C SER A 64 5.80 -2.69 -12.93
N ALA A 65 6.03 -3.99 -12.74
CA ALA A 65 7.07 -4.75 -13.40
C ALA A 65 6.41 -5.78 -14.32
N GLU A 66 6.82 -5.81 -15.58
CA GLU A 66 6.27 -6.73 -16.59
C GLU A 66 7.40 -7.55 -17.19
N LEU A 67 7.20 -8.87 -17.28
CA LEU A 67 8.08 -9.78 -17.99
C LEU A 67 7.55 -9.92 -19.42
N ILE A 68 8.28 -9.35 -20.38
CA ILE A 68 7.85 -9.26 -21.78
C ILE A 68 8.80 -10.07 -22.66
N ASP A 69 8.25 -10.90 -23.54
CA ASP A 69 9.01 -11.50 -24.63
C ASP A 69 9.27 -10.45 -25.71
N VAL A 70 10.55 -10.15 -25.93
CA VAL A 70 11.01 -9.11 -26.87
C VAL A 70 10.73 -9.46 -28.34
N LEU A 71 10.58 -10.74 -28.69
CA LEU A 71 10.32 -11.17 -30.06
C LEU A 71 8.82 -11.12 -30.40
N THR A 72 7.97 -11.49 -29.44
CA THR A 72 6.51 -11.58 -29.66
C THR A 72 5.73 -10.41 -29.05
N ASN A 73 6.40 -9.57 -28.25
CA ASN A 73 5.81 -8.50 -27.44
C ASN A 73 4.72 -8.97 -26.46
N ARG A 74 4.75 -10.26 -26.09
CA ARG A 74 3.78 -10.86 -25.16
C ARG A 74 4.22 -10.65 -23.71
N VAL A 75 3.31 -10.20 -22.86
CA VAL A 75 3.50 -10.16 -21.40
C VAL A 75 3.26 -11.55 -20.81
N HIS A 76 4.28 -12.13 -20.18
CA HIS A 76 4.22 -13.42 -19.50
C HIS A 76 3.80 -13.30 -18.03
N ASP A 77 4.26 -12.25 -17.36
CA ASP A 77 3.95 -11.99 -15.97
C ASP A 77 3.93 -10.49 -15.69
N LYS A 78 3.14 -10.08 -14.69
CA LYS A 78 2.99 -8.70 -14.27
C LYS A 78 2.86 -8.61 -12.76
N TYR A 79 3.79 -7.91 -12.14
CA TYR A 79 3.75 -7.56 -10.73
C TYR A 79 3.38 -6.09 -10.55
N ASN A 80 2.46 -5.81 -9.64
CA ASN A 80 2.10 -4.44 -9.27
C ASN A 80 2.19 -4.25 -7.77
N THR A 81 2.75 -3.12 -7.34
CA THR A 81 2.69 -2.68 -5.94
C THR A 81 2.51 -1.17 -5.86
N ASN A 82 1.97 -0.69 -4.74
CA ASN A 82 1.85 0.73 -4.47
C ASN A 82 3.03 1.18 -3.60
N ILE A 83 3.51 2.40 -3.83
CA ILE A 83 4.66 2.98 -3.12
C ILE A 83 4.31 4.42 -2.73
N GLY A 84 4.56 4.78 -1.47
CA GLY A 84 4.48 6.16 -0.99
C GLY A 84 5.86 6.68 -0.61
N PHE A 85 6.24 7.87 -1.10
CA PHE A 85 7.51 8.51 -0.72
C PHE A 85 7.33 9.27 0.58
N ARG A 86 8.05 8.89 1.61
CA ARG A 86 8.07 9.60 2.91
C ARG A 86 9.38 9.29 3.62
N TRP A 87 9.74 10.14 4.57
CA TRP A 87 10.74 9.84 5.58
C TRP A 87 10.25 10.33 6.93
N PHE A 88 10.83 9.78 7.99
CA PHE A 88 10.50 10.19 9.34
C PHE A 88 11.73 10.14 10.23
N THR A 89 11.68 10.90 11.32
CA THR A 89 12.69 10.87 12.38
C THR A 89 12.02 10.89 13.74
N PHE A 90 12.70 10.29 14.72
CA PHE A 90 12.32 10.35 16.13
C PHE A 90 13.43 11.06 16.88
N ASP A 91 13.08 12.19 17.48
CA ASP A 91 13.95 12.94 18.38
C ASP A 91 13.52 12.67 19.84
N PRO A 92 14.45 12.35 20.75
CA PRO A 92 14.13 11.98 22.13
C PRO A 92 13.49 13.13 22.94
N VAL A 93 13.70 14.38 22.54
CA VAL A 93 13.18 15.56 23.23
C VAL A 93 11.96 16.14 22.49
N GLN A 94 12.05 16.20 21.16
CA GLN A 94 11.08 16.90 20.33
C GLN A 94 9.99 15.98 19.75
N GLY A 95 10.19 14.66 19.80
CA GLY A 95 9.22 13.66 19.37
C GLY A 95 9.32 13.29 17.89
N PHE A 96 8.18 13.00 17.26
CA PHE A 96 8.10 12.47 15.91
C PHE A 96 8.03 13.57 14.84
N TYR A 97 8.77 13.37 13.76
CA TYR A 97 8.73 14.21 12.57
C TYR A 97 8.42 13.37 11.33
N LEU A 98 7.52 13.86 10.49
CA LEU A 98 7.19 13.30 9.19
C LEU A 98 7.53 14.31 8.10
N ASN A 99 8.28 13.89 7.08
CA ASN A 99 8.63 14.74 5.95
C ASN A 99 9.24 16.10 6.38
N GLY A 100 9.98 16.09 7.49
CA GLY A 100 10.59 17.29 8.10
C GLY A 100 9.68 18.11 9.02
N ASN A 101 8.40 17.79 9.14
CA ASN A 101 7.44 18.51 9.97
C ASN A 101 7.15 17.77 11.28
N LYS A 102 7.05 18.49 12.40
CA LYS A 102 6.67 17.91 13.68
C LYS A 102 5.24 17.36 13.59
N THR A 103 5.05 16.10 13.93
CA THR A 103 3.75 15.43 13.82
C THR A 103 3.46 14.66 15.09
N LYS A 104 2.30 14.92 15.72
CA LYS A 104 1.87 14.14 16.87
C LYS A 104 1.28 12.82 16.40
N ILE A 105 1.75 11.70 16.96
CA ILE A 105 1.17 10.38 16.72
C ILE A 105 -0.12 10.26 17.55
N MET A 106 -1.25 10.17 16.87
CA MET A 106 -2.58 9.96 17.43
C MET A 106 -3.01 8.54 17.06
N GLY A 107 -2.63 7.59 17.90
CA GLY A 107 -2.68 6.17 17.58
C GLY A 107 -3.79 5.39 18.29
N VAL A 108 -4.24 4.31 17.65
CA VAL A 108 -5.09 3.27 18.27
C VAL A 108 -4.55 1.87 18.01
N SER A 109 -4.94 0.90 18.83
CA SER A 109 -4.66 -0.52 18.60
C SER A 109 -5.93 -1.21 18.10
N ARG A 110 -5.80 -2.19 17.20
CA ARG A 110 -6.94 -2.92 16.65
C ARG A 110 -6.67 -4.42 16.66
N HIS A 111 -7.57 -5.17 17.28
CA HIS A 111 -7.62 -6.63 17.20
C HIS A 111 -8.42 -7.11 15.97
N HIS A 112 -8.18 -8.34 15.50
CA HIS A 112 -8.75 -8.82 14.23
C HIS A 112 -10.05 -9.63 14.33
N ASP A 113 -10.71 -9.61 15.48
CA ASP A 113 -11.93 -10.39 15.74
C ASP A 113 -13.19 -9.54 15.76
N TYR A 114 -14.31 -10.18 15.40
CA TYR A 114 -15.65 -9.62 15.51
C TYR A 114 -16.59 -10.58 16.26
N PRO A 115 -17.56 -10.04 17.02
CA PRO A 115 -18.58 -10.84 17.68
C PRO A 115 -19.33 -11.75 16.68
N GLY A 116 -19.39 -13.05 16.97
CA GLY A 116 -20.08 -14.04 16.15
C GLY A 116 -19.32 -14.52 14.89
N LEU A 117 -18.22 -13.86 14.51
CA LEU A 117 -17.39 -14.22 13.35
C LEU A 117 -15.98 -14.66 13.73
N GLY A 118 -15.52 -14.32 14.94
CA GLY A 118 -14.12 -14.51 15.31
C GLY A 118 -13.22 -13.72 14.36
N ASN A 119 -12.13 -14.33 13.90
CA ASN A 119 -11.15 -13.71 12.99
C ASN A 119 -11.43 -13.94 11.50
N ALA A 120 -12.55 -14.57 11.15
CA ALA A 120 -12.94 -14.87 9.77
C ALA A 120 -13.58 -13.63 9.08
N LEU A 121 -12.88 -12.50 9.10
CA LEU A 121 -13.38 -11.23 8.60
C LEU A 121 -13.25 -11.12 7.08
N THR A 122 -14.26 -10.54 6.45
CA THR A 122 -14.17 -10.08 5.06
C THR A 122 -13.41 -8.75 4.98
N ASN A 123 -12.97 -8.39 3.78
CA ASN A 123 -12.30 -7.10 3.56
C ASN A 123 -13.20 -5.90 3.88
N ASP A 124 -14.53 -6.03 3.79
CA ASP A 124 -15.44 -4.93 4.07
C ASP A 124 -15.44 -4.54 5.57
N PHE A 125 -15.37 -5.51 6.48
CA PHE A 125 -15.20 -5.24 7.91
C PHE A 125 -13.90 -4.49 8.19
N ILE A 126 -12.81 -4.92 7.55
CA ILE A 126 -11.49 -4.30 7.68
C ILE A 126 -11.53 -2.85 7.17
N MET A 127 -12.16 -2.61 6.02
CA MET A 127 -12.30 -1.26 5.45
C MET A 127 -13.15 -0.35 6.34
N ASN A 128 -14.22 -0.89 6.93
CA ASN A 128 -15.08 -0.16 7.86
C ASN A 128 -14.32 0.24 9.13
N ASP A 129 -13.56 -0.67 9.74
CA ASP A 129 -12.71 -0.37 10.90
C ASP A 129 -11.76 0.80 10.61
N ILE A 130 -11.03 0.71 9.49
CA ILE A 130 -10.05 1.74 9.11
C ILE A 130 -10.74 3.08 8.86
N ALA A 131 -11.91 3.07 8.22
CA ALA A 131 -12.67 4.29 7.98
C ALA A 131 -13.10 4.96 9.29
N LEU A 132 -13.61 4.18 10.25
CA LEU A 132 -14.00 4.68 11.58
C LEU A 132 -12.79 5.21 12.35
N ILE A 133 -11.66 4.52 12.32
CA ILE A 133 -10.41 4.94 12.96
C ILE A 133 -9.94 6.28 12.36
N LYS A 134 -10.02 6.43 11.04
CA LYS A 134 -9.66 7.68 10.38
C LYS A 134 -10.63 8.82 10.73
N GLU A 135 -11.92 8.54 10.76
CA GLU A 135 -12.98 9.50 11.06
C GLU A 135 -12.89 10.03 12.51
N MET A 136 -12.48 9.16 13.43
CA MET A 136 -12.15 9.53 14.81
C MET A 136 -10.94 10.49 14.92
N GLY A 137 -10.17 10.67 13.84
CA GLY A 137 -9.02 11.56 13.79
C GLY A 137 -7.69 10.88 14.12
N ALA A 138 -7.64 9.55 14.16
CA ALA A 138 -6.38 8.84 14.32
C ALA A 138 -5.53 8.95 13.04
N ASN A 139 -4.20 8.99 13.23
CA ASN A 139 -3.23 8.96 12.14
C ASN A 139 -2.28 7.76 12.21
N PHE A 140 -2.38 6.92 13.25
CA PHE A 140 -1.54 5.75 13.45
C PHE A 140 -2.38 4.55 13.92
N LEU A 141 -2.12 3.39 13.32
CA LEU A 141 -2.71 2.13 13.69
C LEU A 141 -1.62 1.19 14.18
N ARG A 142 -1.66 0.84 15.46
CA ARG A 142 -0.86 -0.25 15.99
C ARG A 142 -1.50 -1.58 15.58
N VAL A 143 -0.88 -2.26 14.63
CA VAL A 143 -1.19 -3.64 14.26
C VAL A 143 -0.62 -4.53 15.36
N ALA A 144 -1.47 -4.88 16.32
CA ALA A 144 -1.13 -5.73 17.46
C ALA A 144 -1.98 -7.00 17.47
N HIS A 145 -1.53 -8.14 17.99
CA HIS A 145 -0.16 -8.50 18.42
C HIS A 145 0.56 -9.39 17.40
N TYR A 146 0.04 -9.43 16.18
CA TYR A 146 0.46 -10.31 15.10
C TYR A 146 0.32 -9.55 13.76
N PRO A 147 1.07 -9.97 12.73
CA PRO A 147 0.82 -9.50 11.38
C PRO A 147 -0.65 -9.72 11.01
N GLN A 148 -1.32 -8.68 10.53
CA GLN A 148 -2.71 -8.76 10.12
C GLN A 148 -2.85 -8.92 8.61
N ASN A 149 -4.10 -9.01 8.13
CA ASN A 149 -4.41 -9.18 6.72
C ASN A 149 -3.78 -8.06 5.88
N LYS A 150 -3.15 -8.41 4.76
CA LYS A 150 -2.60 -7.45 3.78
C LYS A 150 -3.61 -6.37 3.36
N ALA A 151 -4.90 -6.72 3.29
CA ALA A 151 -5.96 -5.76 2.99
C ALA A 151 -6.03 -4.59 3.99
N LEU A 152 -5.72 -4.83 5.27
CA LEU A 152 -5.61 -3.78 6.29
C LEU A 152 -4.48 -2.82 5.97
N LEU A 153 -3.29 -3.34 5.66
CA LEU A 153 -2.11 -2.54 5.32
C LEU A 153 -2.33 -1.72 4.05
N ASP A 154 -2.86 -2.35 3.00
CA ASP A 154 -3.20 -1.68 1.74
C ASP A 154 -4.23 -0.56 1.95
N ALA A 155 -5.15 -0.74 2.90
CA ALA A 155 -6.16 0.26 3.24
C ALA A 155 -5.58 1.40 4.09
N CYS A 156 -4.70 1.12 5.05
CA CYS A 156 -3.94 2.13 5.79
C CYS A 156 -3.13 3.02 4.84
N ASP A 157 -2.44 2.44 3.86
CA ASP A 157 -1.67 3.18 2.86
C ASP A 157 -2.56 4.12 2.04
N LYS A 158 -3.76 3.67 1.64
CA LYS A 158 -4.72 4.43 0.83
C LYS A 158 -5.42 5.54 1.62
N ILE A 159 -5.81 5.26 2.87
CA ILE A 159 -6.59 6.19 3.71
C ILE A 159 -5.68 7.18 4.46
N GLY A 160 -4.38 6.87 4.58
CA GLY A 160 -3.43 7.71 5.28
C GLY A 160 -3.42 7.42 6.78
N LEU A 161 -3.10 6.17 7.14
CA LEU A 161 -2.77 5.77 8.50
C LEU A 161 -1.36 5.17 8.51
N PHE A 162 -0.53 5.64 9.43
CA PHE A 162 0.71 4.95 9.77
C PHE A 162 0.41 3.58 10.38
N ASN A 163 1.38 2.69 10.30
CA ASN A 163 1.37 1.42 11.00
C ASN A 163 2.80 1.02 11.39
N ASN A 164 2.92 -0.10 12.11
CA ASN A 164 4.17 -0.63 12.66
C ASN A 164 4.57 -1.99 12.07
N ASP A 165 4.03 -2.36 10.90
CA ASP A 165 4.44 -3.55 10.14
C ASP A 165 5.62 -3.24 9.20
#